data_AF-X1K2J9-F1
#
_entry.id   AF-X1K2J9-F1
#
_cell.length_a   1.000
_cell.length_b   1.000
_cell.length_c   1.000
_cell.angle_alpha   90.00
_cell.angle_beta   90.00
_cell.angle_gamma   90.00
#
_symmetry.space_group_name_H-M   'P 1'
#
loop_
_entity.id
_entity.type
_entity.pdbx_description
1 polymer ?
#
loop_
_entity_poly.entity_id
_entity_poly.type
_entity_poly.pdbx_seq_one_letter_code
_entity_poly.pdbx_strand_id
1 'polypeptide(L)'
;MEAGNALLLKVNQIGTLTEAIHAAKMAFNNDFNVVVSHRSGETEDTFIADLAVGLCTGLIKTGAPCRTDRNAKYNQLLRIEGDNPNIVSYPSSFNDWKKYQ
;
A
#
# COMPACT_ATOMS: atom_id res chain seq x y z
N MET A 1 24.11 -10.46 -4.99
CA MET A 1 23.01 -11.18 -5.65
C MET A 1 21.73 -10.59 -5.08
N GLU A 2 20.95 -9.87 -5.88
CA GLU A 2 19.68 -9.26 -5.42
C GLU A 2 18.54 -10.21 -5.80
N ALA A 3 17.90 -10.82 -4.81
CA ALA A 3 16.83 -11.82 -5.03
C ALA A 3 15.47 -11.19 -5.40
N GLY A 4 15.40 -9.87 -5.51
CA GLY A 4 14.20 -9.10 -5.84
C GLY A 4 14.48 -7.60 -5.82
N ASN A 5 13.45 -6.80 -6.08
CA ASN A 5 13.49 -5.33 -6.07
C ASN A 5 12.19 -4.70 -5.52
N ALA A 6 11.32 -5.53 -4.94
CA ALA A 6 10.07 -5.11 -4.33
C ALA A 6 9.64 -6.07 -3.21
N LEU A 7 9.03 -5.52 -2.17
CA LEU A 7 8.38 -6.23 -1.08
C LEU A 7 6.86 -6.21 -1.29
N LEU A 8 6.24 -7.38 -1.36
CA LEU A 8 4.78 -7.49 -1.28
C LEU A 8 4.36 -7.56 0.20
N LEU A 9 3.92 -6.42 0.76
CA LEU A 9 3.66 -6.27 2.19
C LEU A 9 2.25 -6.76 2.55
N LYS A 10 2.18 -7.85 3.31
CA LYS A 10 0.94 -8.39 3.90
C LYS A 10 1.04 -8.31 5.41
N VAL A 11 0.29 -7.40 6.02
CA VAL A 11 0.36 -7.12 7.48
C VAL A 11 0.18 -8.38 8.31
N ASN A 12 -0.76 -9.25 7.92
CA ASN A 12 -1.04 -10.48 8.65
C ASN A 12 -0.02 -11.62 8.44
N GLN A 13 1.02 -11.43 7.62
CA GLN A 13 2.14 -12.38 7.55
C GLN A 13 3.16 -12.14 8.66
N ILE A 14 3.30 -10.89 9.13
CA ILE A 14 4.22 -10.54 10.22
C ILE A 14 3.49 -10.42 11.57
N GLY A 15 2.24 -9.95 11.56
CA GLY A 15 1.32 -10.02 12.69
C GLY A 15 1.03 -8.68 13.38
N THR A 16 1.96 -7.71 13.34
CA THR A 16 1.74 -6.37 13.92
C THR A 16 1.97 -5.23 12.94
N LEU A 17 1.33 -4.09 13.20
CA LEU A 17 1.52 -2.88 12.42
C LEU A 17 2.95 -2.34 12.53
N THR A 18 3.52 -2.34 13.74
CA THR A 18 4.89 -1.86 13.97
C THR A 18 5.91 -2.65 13.16
N GLU A 19 5.81 -3.98 13.14
CA GLU A 19 6.72 -4.81 12.36
C GLU A 19 6.50 -4.67 10.85
N ALA A 20 5.25 -4.51 10.41
CA ALA A 20 4.94 -4.27 9.00
C ALA A 20 5.53 -2.93 8.51
N ILE A 21 5.44 -1.87 9.32
CA ILE A 21 6.05 -0.56 9.02
C ILE A 21 7.58 -0.68 9.02
N HIS A 22 8.16 -1.41 9.97
CA HIS A 22 9.60 -1.64 10.00
C HIS A 22 10.07 -2.39 8.73
N ALA A 23 9.36 -3.43 8.31
CA ALA A 23 9.67 -4.15 7.07
C ALA A 23 9.58 -3.25 5.83
N ALA A 24 8.57 -2.38 5.75
CA ALA A 24 8.44 -1.41 4.67
C ALA A 24 9.62 -0.41 4.65
N LYS A 25 9.97 0.18 5.80
CA LYS A 25 11.11 1.10 5.92
C LYS A 25 12.43 0.44 5.56
N MET A 26 12.64 -0.81 5.99
CA MET A 26 13.80 -1.59 5.62
C MET A 26 13.88 -1.80 4.11
N ALA A 27 12.77 -2.11 3.45
CA ALA A 27 12.70 -2.23 2.00
C ALA A 27 13.05 -0.89 1.31
N PHE A 28 12.45 0.22 1.73
CA PHE A 28 12.75 1.55 1.18
C PHE A 28 14.22 1.92 1.31
N ASN A 29 14.83 1.68 2.47
CA ASN A 29 16.26 1.95 2.72
C ASN A 29 17.21 1.13 1.83
N ASN A 30 16.72 0.04 1.24
CA ASN A 30 17.47 -0.79 0.29
C ASN A 30 17.02 -0.59 -1.16
N ASP A 31 16.31 0.51 -1.46
CA ASP A 31 15.77 0.84 -2.79
C ASP A 31 14.71 -0.14 -3.33
N PHE A 32 14.11 -0.96 -2.46
CA PHE A 32 12.99 -1.83 -2.83
C PHE A 32 11.69 -1.04 -2.86
N ASN A 33 10.86 -1.30 -3.87
CA ASN A 33 9.46 -0.86 -3.85
C ASN A 33 8.69 -1.61 -2.78
N VAL A 34 7.63 -1.02 -2.23
CA VAL A 34 6.71 -1.72 -1.33
C VAL A 34 5.33 -1.72 -1.97
N VAL A 35 4.71 -2.90 -2.07
CA VAL A 35 3.35 -3.06 -2.57
C VAL A 35 2.49 -3.58 -1.44
N VAL A 36 1.66 -2.72 -0.85
CA VAL A 36 0.71 -3.14 0.19
C VAL A 36 -0.32 -4.08 -0.43
N SER A 37 -0.60 -5.22 0.20
CA SER A 37 -1.38 -6.28 -0.43
C SER A 37 -2.43 -6.91 0.47
N HIS A 38 -3.58 -7.19 -0.15
CA HIS A 38 -4.66 -7.97 0.44
C HIS A 38 -4.31 -9.47 0.63
N ARG A 39 -5.27 -10.23 1.15
CA ARG A 39 -5.27 -11.71 1.12
C ARG A 39 -6.35 -12.26 0.20
N SER A 40 -6.27 -13.55 -0.14
CA SER A 40 -7.29 -14.19 -0.98
C SER A 40 -8.66 -14.25 -0.28
N GLY A 41 -8.69 -14.53 1.02
CA GLY A 41 -9.85 -14.26 1.88
C GLY A 41 -9.73 -12.86 2.47
N GLU A 42 -10.67 -11.99 2.14
CA GLU A 42 -10.72 -10.60 2.62
C GLU A 42 -12.06 -10.32 3.31
N THR A 43 -12.07 -9.24 4.09
CA THR A 43 -13.27 -8.69 4.73
C THR A 43 -13.62 -7.34 4.10
N GLU A 44 -14.64 -6.69 4.63
CA GLU A 44 -14.99 -5.30 4.33
C GLU A 44 -14.01 -4.27 4.90
N ASP A 45 -13.09 -4.68 5.77
CA ASP A 45 -12.07 -3.79 6.35
C ASP A 45 -11.28 -3.08 5.25
N THR A 46 -10.92 -1.82 5.46
CA THR A 46 -10.24 -1.00 4.42
C THR A 46 -8.84 -0.54 4.81
N PHE A 47 -8.33 -1.02 5.95
CA PHE A 47 -7.11 -0.50 6.60
C PHE A 47 -5.90 -0.46 5.68
N ILE A 48 -5.76 -1.43 4.77
CA ILE A 48 -4.61 -1.47 3.86
C ILE A 48 -4.57 -0.33 2.84
N ALA A 49 -5.71 0.34 2.58
CA ALA A 49 -5.75 1.56 1.77
C ALA A 49 -5.08 2.72 2.52
N ASP A 50 -5.48 2.96 3.78
CA ASP A 50 -4.87 3.95 4.66
C ASP A 50 -3.38 3.66 4.89
N LEU A 51 -3.01 2.40 5.06
CA LEU A 51 -1.61 2.01 5.22
C LEU A 51 -0.78 2.31 3.96
N ALA A 52 -1.32 2.05 2.77
CA ALA A 52 -0.62 2.30 1.51
C ALA A 52 -0.36 3.80 1.30
N VAL A 53 -1.34 4.64 1.64
CA VAL A 53 -1.23 6.11 1.56
C VAL A 53 -0.32 6.63 2.68
N GLY A 54 -0.49 6.19 3.93
CA GLY A 54 0.28 6.65 5.08
C GLY A 54 1.77 6.27 5.01
N LEU A 55 2.11 5.16 4.34
CA LEU A 55 3.49 4.80 4.02
C LEU A 55 3.99 5.42 2.70
N CYS A 56 3.16 6.18 1.99
CA CYS A 56 3.48 6.76 0.68
C CYS A 56 4.06 5.73 -0.31
N THR A 57 3.54 4.50 -0.30
CA THR A 57 4.12 3.36 -1.05
C THR A 57 4.00 3.51 -2.57
N GLY A 58 3.05 4.30 -3.05
CA GLY A 58 2.71 4.47 -4.46
C GLY A 58 2.05 3.26 -5.13
N LEU A 59 2.01 2.09 -4.47
CA LEU A 59 1.54 0.84 -5.05
C LEU A 59 0.70 0.03 -4.06
N ILE A 60 -0.47 -0.43 -4.51
CA ILE A 60 -1.36 -1.31 -3.75
C ILE A 60 -1.90 -2.43 -4.64
N LYS A 61 -1.96 -3.65 -4.09
CA LYS A 61 -2.58 -4.82 -4.72
C LYS A 61 -3.76 -5.29 -3.89
N THR A 62 -4.96 -4.81 -4.24
CA THR A 62 -6.19 -5.08 -3.49
C THR A 62 -7.28 -5.84 -4.27
N GLY A 63 -6.98 -6.36 -5.46
CA GLY A 63 -7.86 -7.27 -6.23
C GLY A 63 -8.37 -6.66 -7.53
N ALA A 64 -9.28 -7.36 -8.20
CA ALA A 64 -10.02 -6.77 -9.33
C ALA A 64 -11.05 -5.76 -8.81
N PRO A 65 -11.53 -4.80 -9.64
CA PRO A 65 -12.61 -3.89 -9.29
C PRO A 65 -13.98 -4.60 -9.29
N CYS A 66 -14.05 -5.74 -8.61
CA CYS A 66 -15.24 -6.55 -8.44
C CYS A 66 -15.20 -7.19 -7.05
N ARG A 67 -16.40 -7.53 -6.55
CA ARG A 67 -16.65 -8.01 -5.17
C ARG A 67 -16.35 -6.95 -4.10
N THR A 68 -17.25 -6.86 -3.13
CA THR A 68 -17.22 -5.79 -2.12
C THR A 68 -15.97 -5.83 -1.24
N ASP A 69 -15.44 -7.02 -0.95
CA ASP A 69 -14.21 -7.24 -0.18
C ASP A 69 -12.96 -6.58 -0.84
N ARG A 70 -13.01 -6.33 -2.16
CA ARG A 70 -11.97 -5.61 -2.92
C ARG A 70 -12.33 -4.15 -3.10
N ASN A 71 -13.56 -3.89 -3.54
CA ASN A 71 -14.06 -2.54 -3.83
C ASN A 71 -14.07 -1.65 -2.58
N ALA A 72 -14.22 -2.20 -1.38
CA ALA A 72 -14.15 -1.43 -0.15
C ALA A 72 -12.83 -0.64 -0.02
N LYS A 73 -11.69 -1.25 -0.40
CA LYS A 73 -10.36 -0.60 -0.34
C LYS A 73 -10.22 0.48 -1.41
N TYR A 74 -10.71 0.23 -2.63
CA TYR A 74 -10.75 1.25 -3.68
C TYR A 74 -11.62 2.45 -3.28
N ASN A 75 -12.79 2.19 -2.69
CA ASN A 75 -13.67 3.24 -2.17
C ASN A 75 -13.03 4.03 -1.02
N GLN A 76 -12.19 3.39 -0.20
CA GLN A 76 -11.41 4.10 0.82
C GLN A 76 -10.33 4.99 0.21
N LEU A 77 -9.63 4.54 -0.84
CA LEU A 77 -8.67 5.40 -1.55
C LEU A 77 -9.35 6.64 -2.15
N LEU A 78 -10.53 6.48 -2.76
CA LEU A 78 -11.32 7.61 -3.28
C LEU A 78 -11.80 8.56 -2.17
N ARG A 79 -12.14 8.03 -0.99
CA ARG A 79 -12.48 8.87 0.18
C ARG A 79 -11.28 9.65 0.68
N ILE A 80 -10.12 9.00 0.84
CA ILE A 80 -8.87 9.66 1.25
C ILE A 80 -8.48 10.77 0.27
N GLU A 81 -8.64 10.53 -1.04
CA GLU A 81 -8.46 11.55 -2.07
C GLU A 81 -9.44 12.72 -1.88
N GLY A 82 -10.74 12.41 -1.78
CA GLY A 82 -11.81 13.40 -1.70
C GLY A 82 -11.77 14.25 -0.43
N ASP A 83 -11.26 13.71 0.69
CA ASP A 83 -11.13 14.43 1.96
C ASP A 83 -9.99 15.47 1.94
N ASN A 84 -8.99 15.29 1.07
CA ASN A 84 -7.76 16.08 1.07
C ASN A 84 -7.32 16.58 -0.33
N PRO A 85 -8.23 17.09 -1.19
CA PRO A 85 -7.99 17.23 -2.63
C PRO A 85 -6.81 18.14 -2.99
N ASN A 86 -6.46 19.10 -2.13
CA ASN A 86 -5.38 20.06 -2.39
C ASN A 86 -3.97 19.51 -2.08
N ILE A 87 -3.86 18.35 -1.43
CA ILE A 87 -2.57 17.74 -1.04
C ILE A 87 -2.37 16.34 -1.61
N VAL A 88 -3.31 15.85 -2.43
CA VAL A 88 -3.18 14.55 -3.10
C VAL A 88 -2.15 14.62 -4.22
N SER A 89 -1.30 13.60 -4.31
CA SER A 89 -0.46 13.37 -5.47
C SER A 89 -0.52 11.91 -5.89
N TYR A 90 -0.68 11.69 -7.19
CA TYR A 90 -0.61 10.36 -7.79
C TYR A 90 0.77 10.15 -8.43
N PRO A 91 1.34 8.93 -8.33
CA PRO A 91 2.56 8.59 -9.05
C PRO A 91 2.37 8.74 -10.57
N SER A 92 3.18 9.58 -11.22
CA SER A 92 3.25 9.72 -12.68
C SER A 92 4.22 8.71 -13.31
N SER A 93 5.15 8.17 -12.51
CA SER A 93 6.06 7.07 -12.85
C SER A 93 6.14 6.04 -11.73
N PHE A 94 6.64 4.85 -12.06
CA PHE A 94 6.75 3.73 -11.13
C PHE A 94 7.56 4.04 -9.85
N ASN A 95 8.54 4.95 -9.93
CA ASN A 95 9.44 5.29 -8.81
C ASN A 95 9.13 6.64 -8.16
N ASP A 96 8.02 7.29 -8.52
CA ASP A 96 7.69 8.63 -8.01
C ASP A 96 7.48 8.68 -6.51
N TRP A 97 7.15 7.56 -5.88
CA TRP A 97 6.98 7.46 -4.44
C TRP A 97 8.27 7.76 -3.67
N LYS A 98 9.46 7.59 -4.30
CA LYS A 98 10.76 7.79 -3.66
C LYS A 98 10.95 9.20 -3.12
N LYS A 99 10.27 10.20 -3.70
CA LYS A 99 10.34 11.60 -3.22
C LYS A 99 9.59 11.84 -1.91
N TYR A 100 8.82 10.86 -1.44
CA TYR A 100 8.00 10.92 -0.23
C TYR A 100 8.51 10.02 0.90
N GLN A 101 9.66 9.38 0.72
CA GLN A 101 10.37 8.65 1.78
C GLN A 101 11.51 9.50 2.31
#